data_AF-A0A6L5EXG6-F1
#
_entry.id   AF-A0A6L5EXG6-F1
#
_cell.length_a   1.000
_cell.length_b   1.000
_cell.length_c   1.000
_cell.angle_alpha   90.00
_cell.angle_beta   90.00
_cell.angle_gamma   90.00
#
_symmetry.space_group_name_H-M   'P 1'
#
loop_
_entity.id
_entity.type
_entity.pdbx_description
1 polymer ?
#
loop_
_entity_poly.entity_id
_entity_poly.type
_entity_poly.pdbx_seq_one_letter_code
_entity_poly.pdbx_strand_id
1 'polypeptide(L)' 'MDSTALVDRLRAELGSSAVVTDVDVMASYSRDMMPLAPCGSPLAVVMPADTEGVQ' A
#
# COMPACT_ATOMS: atom_id res chain seq x y z
N MET A 1 -0.69 -4.61 16.50
CA MET A 1 -1.33 -3.42 15.90
C MET A 1 -2.31 -3.94 14.87
N ASP A 2 -3.57 -3.51 14.92
CA ASP A 2 -4.59 -3.94 13.95
C ASP A 2 -4.33 -3.33 12.57
N SER A 3 -4.78 -3.99 11.50
CA SER A 3 -4.61 -3.55 10.11
C SER A 3 -5.19 -2.15 9.88
N THR A 4 -6.35 -1.87 10.46
CA THR A 4 -6.99 -0.55 10.39
C THR A 4 -6.12 0.51 11.06
N ALA A 5 -5.64 0.23 12.26
CA ALA A 5 -4.78 1.16 13.00
C ALA A 5 -3.47 1.47 12.26
N LEU A 6 -2.92 0.49 11.51
CA LEU A 6 -1.73 0.70 10.69
C LEU A 6 -2.01 1.64 9.51
N VAL A 7 -3.10 1.42 8.79
CA VAL A 7 -3.48 2.28 7.66
C VAL A 7 -3.76 3.71 8.13
N ASP A 8 -4.43 3.88 9.27
CA ASP A 8 -4.71 5.21 9.82
C ASP A 8 -3.42 5.95 10.20
N ARG A 9 -2.45 5.24 10.79
CA ARG A 9 -1.14 5.81 11.09
C ARG A 9 -0.41 6.26 9.82
N LEU A 10 -0.38 5.42 8.78
CA LEU A 10 0.27 5.75 7.52
C LEU A 10 -0.39 6.99 6.87
N ARG A 11 -1.71 7.11 6.93
CA ARG A 11 -2.42 8.31 6.43
C ARG A 11 -2.10 9.56 7.24
N ALA A 12 -1.92 9.42 8.55
CA ALA A 12 -1.57 10.54 9.41
C ALA A 12 -0.14 11.05 9.16
N GLU A 13 0.81 10.14 8.91
CA GLU A 13 2.22 10.49 8.70
C GLU A 13 2.53 10.91 7.26
N LEU A 14 1.95 10.23 6.25
CA LEU A 14 2.29 10.43 4.83
C LEU A 14 1.20 11.18 4.04
N GLY A 15 0.05 11.41 4.66
CA GLY A 15 -1.12 12.00 4.02
C GLY A 15 -2.04 10.97 3.37
N SER A 16 -3.35 11.26 3.37
CA SER A 16 -4.38 10.34 2.89
C SER A 16 -4.24 9.95 1.41
N SER A 17 -3.72 10.84 0.57
CA SER A 17 -3.51 10.57 -0.86
C SER A 17 -2.33 9.63 -1.13
N ALA A 18 -1.41 9.48 -0.17
CA ALA A 18 -0.25 8.61 -0.31
C ALA A 18 -0.58 7.14 0.03
N VAL A 19 -1.74 6.85 0.63
CA VAL A 19 -2.13 5.50 1.08
C VAL A 19 -3.36 5.02 0.35
N VAL A 20 -3.16 4.12 -0.61
CA VAL A 20 -4.20 3.55 -1.46
C VAL A 20 -4.73 2.27 -0.82
N THR A 21 -6.04 2.24 -0.57
CA THR A 21 -6.79 1.05 -0.11
C THR A 21 -7.91 0.63 -1.07
N ASP A 22 -7.92 1.23 -2.27
CA ASP A 22 -8.87 0.85 -3.33
C ASP A 22 -8.49 -0.53 -3.87
N VAL A 23 -9.45 -1.46 -3.83
CA VAL A 23 -9.20 -2.88 -4.15
C VAL A 23 -8.80 -3.09 -5.61
N ASP A 24 -9.33 -2.29 -6.53
CA ASP A 24 -9.04 -2.43 -7.96
C ASP A 24 -7.65 -1.88 -8.27
N VAL A 25 -7.25 -0.76 -7.65
CA VAL A 25 -5.89 -0.23 -7.76
C VAL A 25 -4.90 -1.19 -7.11
N MET A 26 -5.18 -1.65 -5.90
CA MET A 26 -4.31 -2.57 -5.17
C MET A 26 -4.07 -3.89 -5.89
N ALA A 27 -5.08 -4.42 -6.60
CA ALA A 27 -4.93 -5.63 -7.40
C ALA A 27 -3.82 -5.48 -8.46
N SER A 28 -3.64 -4.28 -9.03
CA SER A 28 -2.57 -4.02 -10.01
C SER A 28 -1.15 -4.09 -9.44
N TYR A 29 -0.99 -3.92 -8.12
CA TYR A 29 0.30 -4.01 -7.41
C TYR A 29 0.57 -5.40 -6.79
N SER A 30 -0.36 -6.36 -6.93
CA SER A 30 -0.23 -7.69 -6.33
C SER A 30 0.73 -8.62 -7.08
N ARG A 31 1.02 -8.33 -8.35
CA ARG A 31 1.81 -9.19 -9.26
C ARG A 31 2.98 -8.42 -9.84
N ASP A 32 4.06 -9.16 -10.08
CA ASP A 32 5.21 -8.70 -10.86
C ASP A 32 5.09 -9.15 -12.33
N MET A 33 6.22 -9.23 -13.04
CA MET A 33 6.27 -9.70 -14.43
C MET A 33 6.23 -11.23 -14.59
N MET A 34 6.02 -12.03 -13.53
CA MET A 34 5.90 -13.49 -13.57
C MET A 34 4.43 -13.93 -13.40
N PRO A 35 3.64 -14.02 -14.49
CA PRO A 35 2.17 -14.13 -14.42
C PRO A 35 1.65 -15.44 -13.80
N LEU A 36 2.47 -16.49 -13.75
CA LEU A 36 2.08 -17.81 -13.24
C LEU A 36 2.45 -18.03 -11.77
N ALA A 37 3.20 -17.11 -11.16
CA ALA A 37 3.49 -17.20 -9.74
C ALA A 37 2.21 -16.93 -8.91
N PRO A 38 2.01 -17.65 -7.79
CA PRO A 38 1.02 -17.26 -6.79
C PRO A 38 1.26 -15.84 -6.30
N CYS A 39 0.20 -15.06 -6.12
CA CYS A 39 0.27 -13.71 -5.58
C CYS A 39 -0.67 -13.55 -4.38
N GLY A 40 -0.35 -12.62 -3.48
CA GLY A 40 -1.19 -12.26 -2.34
C GLY A 40 -2.14 -11.11 -2.64
N SER A 41 -2.91 -10.69 -1.64
CA SER A 41 -3.62 -9.41 -1.65
C SER A 41 -2.87 -8.44 -0.71
N PRO A 42 -2.42 -7.28 -1.20
CA PRO A 42 -1.83 -6.28 -0.31
C PRO A 42 -2.89 -5.75 0.66
N LEU A 43 -2.45 -5.14 1.77
CA LEU A 43 -3.31 -4.41 2.71
C LEU A 43 -3.52 -2.95 2.28
N ALA A 44 -2.47 -2.33 1.74
CA ALA A 44 -2.47 -1.00 1.17
C ALA A 44 -1.28 -0.87 0.21
N VAL A 45 -1.33 0.11 -0.70
CA VAL A 45 -0.18 0.56 -1.50
C VAL A 45 0.18 1.97 -1.04
N VAL A 46 1.45 2.20 -0.74
CA VAL A 46 1.93 3.50 -0.21
C VAL A 46 2.86 4.15 -1.23
N MET A 47 2.65 5.44 -1.49
CA MET A 47 3.42 6.25 -2.43
C MET A 47 4.04 7.47 -1.71
N PRO A 48 5.19 7.30 -1.03
CA PRO A 48 5.89 8.40 -0.38
C PRO A 48 6.38 9.44 -1.41
N ALA A 49 6.35 10.72 -1.04
CA ALA A 49 6.80 11.81 -1.89
C ALA A 49 8.33 11.98 -1.89
N ASP A 50 8.99 11.52 -0.84
CA ASP A 50 10.42 11.66 -0.61
C ASP A 50 10.98 10.46 0.16
N THR A 51 12.28 10.52 0.44
CA THR A 51 12.99 9.46 1.15
C THR A 51 12.68 9.42 2.65
N GLU A 52 12.25 10.53 3.24
CA GLU A 52 11.88 10.57 4.66
C GLU A 52 10.63 9.73 4.90
N GLY A 53 9.63 9.82 4.00
CA GLY A 53 8.43 8.99 4.05
C GLY A 53 8.64 7.48 3.79
N VAL A 54 9.87 7.04 3.54
CA VAL A 54 10.24 5.61 3.40
C VAL A 54 10.86 5.04 4.70
N GLN A 55 11.38 5.89 5.59
CA GLN A 55 12.07 5.47 6.82
C GLN A 55 11.10 5.01 7.90
#